data_AF-A0A7C9ADQ7-F1
#
_entry.id   AF-A0A7C9ADQ7-F1
#
_cell.length_a   1.000
_cell.length_b   1.000
_cell.length_c   1.000
_cell.angle_alpha   90.00
_cell.angle_beta   90.00
_cell.angle_gamma   90.00
#
_symmetry.space_group_name_H-M   'P 1'
#
loop_
_entity.id
_entity.type
_entity.pdbx_description
1 polymer ?
#
loop_
_entity_poly.entity_id
_entity_poly.type
_entity_poly.pdbx_seq_one_letter_code
_entity_poly.pdbx_strand_id
1 'polypeptide(L)'
;SVLYISFGSQNTISPIQMMELALGLELSKKPFVWVIRPPFGFDINGEIRSEWLPEGFQDRITKNKQGMLVHKWAPQMEILAHESTGAFLTHCGWNSVLEGLREGVPL
;
A
#
# COMPACT_ATOMS: atom_id res chain seq x y z
N SER A 1 0.65 -9.86 -12.32
CA SER A 1 0.37 -8.44 -12.07
C SER A 1 0.33 -8.18 -10.57
N VAL A 2 0.73 -6.98 -10.15
CA VAL A 2 0.89 -6.50 -8.77
C VAL A 2 -0.05 -5.33 -8.53
N LEU A 3 -0.72 -5.30 -7.38
CA LEU A 3 -1.45 -4.13 -6.90
C LEU A 3 -0.48 -3.20 -6.15
N TYR A 4 -0.30 -1.99 -6.65
CA TYR A 4 0.39 -0.93 -5.92
C TYR A 4 -0.60 -0.17 -5.03
N ILE A 5 -0.22 0.13 -3.79
CA ILE A 5 -1.10 0.76 -2.81
C ILE A 5 -0.35 1.92 -2.13
N SER A 6 -0.87 3.13 -2.28
CA SER A 6 -0.31 4.34 -1.66
C SER A 6 -1.39 5.39 -1.45
N PHE A 7 -1.50 5.88 -0.20
CA PHE A 7 -2.41 6.97 0.17
C PHE A 7 -1.73 8.34 0.16
N GLY A 8 -0.61 8.46 -0.55
CA GLY A 8 0.15 9.70 -0.69
C GLY A 8 1.05 10.01 0.50
N SER A 9 1.51 11.26 0.56
CA SER A 9 2.50 11.72 1.55
C SER A 9 1.90 12.33 2.81
N GLN A 10 0.66 12.82 2.75
CA GLN A 10 0.01 13.59 3.82
C GLN A 10 -1.26 12.90 4.37
N ASN A 11 -1.75 11.86 3.70
CA ASN A 11 -2.96 11.16 4.10
C ASN A 11 -2.65 9.71 4.45
N THR A 12 -3.53 9.12 5.26
CA THR A 12 -3.50 7.74 5.70
C THR A 12 -4.94 7.32 6.07
N ILE A 13 -5.14 6.04 6.32
CA ILE A 13 -6.44 5.45 6.66
C ILE A 13 -6.55 5.24 8.18
N SER A 14 -7.77 5.01 8.69
CA SER A 14 -7.96 4.73 10.11
C SER A 14 -7.32 3.39 10.53
N PRO A 15 -7.05 3.15 11.83
CA PRO A 15 -6.52 1.86 12.28
C PRO A 15 -7.42 0.68 11.88
N ILE A 16 -8.74 0.87 11.96
CA ILE A 16 -9.72 -0.14 11.56
C ILE A 16 -9.63 -0.42 10.06
N GLN A 17 -9.56 0.62 9.23
CA GLN A 17 -9.41 0.46 7.78
C GLN A 17 -8.07 -0.20 7.41
N MET A 18 -6.99 0.08 8.14
CA MET A 18 -5.69 -0.55 7.93
C MET A 18 -5.74 -2.06 8.22
N MET A 19 -6.40 -2.45 9.32
CA MET A 19 -6.65 -3.84 9.67
C MET A 19 -7.46 -4.56 8.57
N GLU A 20 -8.59 -3.98 8.16
CA GLU A 20 -9.47 -4.57 7.14
C GLU A 20 -8.79 -4.65 5.76
N LEU A 21 -8.00 -3.63 5.39
CA LEU A 21 -7.24 -3.65 4.16
C LEU A 21 -6.21 -4.78 4.17
N ALA A 22 -5.48 -4.99 5.26
CA ALA A 22 -4.53 -6.08 5.39
C ALA A 22 -5.22 -7.45 5.25
N LEU A 23 -6.37 -7.66 5.91
CA LEU A 23 -7.17 -8.88 5.78
C LEU A 23 -7.66 -9.09 4.33
N GLY A 24 -8.18 -8.05 3.70
CA GLY A 24 -8.63 -8.10 2.30
C GLY A 24 -7.50 -8.44 1.32
N LEU A 25 -6.32 -7.85 1.52
CA LEU A 25 -5.13 -8.16 0.71
C LEU A 25 -4.70 -9.60 0.87
N GLU A 26 -4.66 -10.12 2.11
CA GLU A 26 -4.33 -11.52 2.39
C GLU A 26 -5.34 -12.47 1.70
N LEU A 27 -6.64 -12.23 1.88
CA LEU A 27 -7.71 -13.03 1.30
C LEU A 27 -7.72 -13.00 -0.23
N SER A 28 -7.32 -11.89 -0.85
CA SER A 28 -7.29 -11.74 -2.31
C SER A 28 -6.33 -12.71 -3.00
N LYS A 29 -5.29 -13.18 -2.29
CA LYS A 29 -4.17 -13.97 -2.83
C LYS A 29 -3.46 -13.30 -4.01
N LYS A 30 -3.66 -11.99 -4.21
CA LYS A 30 -3.01 -11.21 -5.27
C LYS A 30 -1.69 -10.62 -4.78
N PRO A 31 -0.66 -10.57 -5.65
CA PRO A 31 0.58 -9.87 -5.35
C PRO A 31 0.35 -8.39 -5.08
N PHE A 32 0.97 -7.81 -4.05
CA PHE A 32 0.85 -6.37 -3.76
C PHE A 32 2.13 -5.73 -3.23
N VAL A 33 2.24 -4.41 -3.43
CA VAL A 33 3.22 -3.54 -2.78
C VAL A 33 2.45 -2.44 -2.07
N TRP A 34 2.58 -2.36 -0.75
CA TRP A 34 1.84 -1.39 0.06
C TRP A 34 2.79 -0.44 0.78
N VAL A 35 2.72 0.84 0.43
CA VAL A 35 3.39 1.91 1.16
C VAL A 35 2.59 2.23 2.41
N ILE A 36 3.14 1.88 3.57
CA ILE A 36 2.47 2.05 4.86
C ILE A 36 3.04 3.21 5.67
N ARG A 37 2.12 3.90 6.35
CA ARG A 37 2.38 4.96 7.32
C ARG A 37 1.49 4.71 8.54
N PRO A 38 1.84 5.28 9.72
CA PRO A 38 0.93 5.26 10.85
C PRO A 38 -0.48 5.72 10.46
N PRO A 39 -1.54 5.13 11.04
CA PRO A 39 -2.92 5.44 10.68
C PRO A 39 -3.33 6.85 11.12
N PHE A 40 -4.48 7.29 10.64
CA PHE A 40 -5.03 8.61 10.94
C PHE A 40 -5.15 8.83 12.45
N GLY A 41 -4.75 10.02 12.93
CA GLY A 41 -4.72 10.36 14.35
C GLY A 41 -3.39 10.08 15.07
N PHE A 42 -2.38 9.55 14.34
CA PHE A 42 -1.03 9.32 14.86
C PHE A 42 0.01 10.13 14.08
N ASP A 43 1.23 10.22 14.60
CA ASP A 43 2.34 10.86 13.89
C ASP A 43 2.65 10.11 12.60
N ILE A 44 2.41 10.75 11.45
CA ILE A 44 2.62 10.20 10.11
C ILE A 44 4.09 9.81 9.83
N ASN A 45 5.03 10.35 10.60
CA ASN A 45 6.45 10.02 10.52
C ASN A 45 6.90 9.03 11.61
N GLY A 46 5.98 8.61 12.48
CA GLY A 46 6.23 7.62 13.52
C GLY A 46 6.48 6.22 12.98
N GLU A 47 6.71 5.29 13.91
CA GLU A 47 6.89 3.88 13.59
C GLU A 47 5.54 3.16 13.43
N ILE A 48 5.53 2.12 12.58
CA ILE A 48 4.39 1.22 12.45
C ILE A 48 4.33 0.35 13.69
N ARG A 49 3.17 0.31 14.33
CA ARG A 49 2.92 -0.56 15.46
C ARG A 49 2.21 -1.83 15.03
N SER A 50 2.50 -2.94 15.69
CA SER A 50 1.97 -4.25 15.33
C SER A 50 0.45 -4.35 15.51
N GLU A 51 -0.15 -3.57 16.41
CA GLU A 51 -1.60 -3.60 16.64
C GLU A 51 -2.46 -3.08 15.47
N TRP A 52 -1.84 -2.41 14.48
CA TRP A 52 -2.56 -1.89 13.30
C TRP A 52 -2.70 -2.90 12.17
N LEU A 53 -2.09 -4.08 12.32
CA LEU A 53 -2.10 -5.15 11.32
C LEU A 53 -2.56 -6.45 12.00
N PRO A 54 -3.09 -7.41 11.22
CA PRO A 54 -3.37 -8.74 11.75
C PRO A 54 -2.09 -9.36 12.32
N GLU A 55 -2.20 -10.02 13.47
CA GLU A 55 -1.07 -10.68 14.10
C GLU A 55 -0.36 -11.60 13.10
N GLY A 56 0.97 -11.48 12.94
CA GLY A 56 1.77 -12.28 12.01
C GLY A 56 1.58 -11.98 10.51
N PHE A 57 0.84 -10.91 10.15
CA PHE A 57 0.55 -10.57 8.75
C PHE A 57 1.81 -10.44 7.89
N GLN A 58 2.80 -9.65 8.33
CA GLN A 58 4.03 -9.41 7.56
C GLN A 58 4.81 -10.71 7.29
N ASP A 59 4.90 -11.60 8.29
CA ASP A 59 5.56 -12.89 8.13
C ASP A 59 4.83 -13.78 7.12
N ARG A 60 3.49 -13.82 7.17
CA ARG A 60 2.68 -14.62 6.25
C ARG A 60 2.82 -14.15 4.81
N ILE A 61 2.66 -12.85 4.54
CA ILE A 61 2.76 -12.32 3.17
C ILE A 61 4.18 -12.47 2.60
N THR A 62 5.21 -12.43 3.45
CA THR A 62 6.61 -12.61 3.04
C THR A 62 6.90 -14.08 2.74
N LYS A 63 6.55 -15.01 3.64
CA LYS A 63 6.71 -16.46 3.41
C LYS A 63 5.98 -16.93 2.15
N ASN A 64 4.77 -16.43 1.93
CA ASN A 64 3.96 -16.78 0.78
C ASN A 64 4.35 -16.03 -0.50
N LYS A 65 5.32 -15.10 -0.43
CA LYS A 65 5.73 -14.22 -1.53
C LYS A 65 4.53 -13.47 -2.15
N GLN A 66 3.56 -13.13 -1.31
CA GLN A 66 2.31 -12.48 -1.72
C GLN A 66 2.42 -10.95 -1.66
N GLY A 67 3.18 -10.39 -0.72
CA GLY A 67 3.18 -8.94 -0.57
C GLY A 67 4.44 -8.39 0.06
N MET A 68 4.65 -7.09 -0.16
CA MET A 68 5.74 -6.33 0.41
C MET A 68 5.20 -5.05 1.07
N LEU A 69 5.61 -4.81 2.31
CA LEU A 69 5.35 -3.56 3.04
C LEU A 69 6.54 -2.64 2.87
N VAL A 70 6.28 -1.41 2.40
CA VAL A 70 7.29 -0.36 2.26
C VAL A 70 6.96 0.73 3.26
N HIS A 71 7.89 1.03 4.16
CA HIS A 71 7.62 1.97 5.24
C HIS A 71 7.87 3.41 4.78
N LYS A 72 6.90 4.29 5.02
CA LYS A 72 6.95 5.75 4.80
C LYS A 72 7.02 6.17 3.33
N TRP A 73 8.05 5.79 2.60
CA TRP A 73 8.29 6.30 1.24
C TRP A 73 8.72 5.19 0.29
N ALA A 74 8.23 5.27 -0.95
CA ALA A 74 8.59 4.37 -2.04
C ALA A 74 8.82 5.18 -3.32
N PRO A 75 9.65 4.67 -4.26
CA PRO A 75 9.85 5.26 -5.57
C PRO A 75 8.59 5.05 -6.45
N GLN A 76 7.55 5.85 -6.21
CA GLN A 76 6.20 5.66 -6.77
C GLN A 76 6.20 5.66 -8.30
N MET A 77 6.93 6.58 -8.93
CA MET A 77 7.05 6.66 -10.39
C MET A 77 7.65 5.38 -10.97
N GLU A 78 8.72 4.88 -10.36
CA GLU A 78 9.39 3.66 -10.79
C GLU A 78 8.52 2.43 -10.58
N ILE A 79 7.74 2.37 -9.49
CA ILE A 79 6.79 1.28 -9.25
C ILE A 79 5.65 1.31 -10.27
N LEU A 80 5.08 2.49 -10.55
CA LEU A 80 4.00 2.64 -11.53
C LEU A 80 4.46 2.32 -12.96
N ALA A 81 5.69 2.71 -13.32
CA ALA A 81 6.28 2.43 -14.63
C ALA A 81 6.72 0.96 -14.81
N HIS A 82 6.76 0.17 -13.73
CA HIS A 82 7.22 -1.22 -13.80
C HIS A 82 6.16 -2.12 -14.43
N GLU A 83 6.56 -2.95 -15.41
CA GLU A 83 5.67 -3.83 -16.20
C GLU A 83 4.80 -4.81 -15.36
N SER A 84 5.22 -5.09 -14.14
CA SER A 84 4.48 -5.97 -13.23
C SER A 84 3.29 -5.28 -12.56
N THR A 85 3.27 -3.94 -12.48
CA THR A 85 2.19 -3.18 -11.84
C THR A 85 0.94 -3.22 -12.71
N GLY A 86 -0.15 -3.75 -12.16
CA GLY A 86 -1.40 -3.95 -12.91
C GLY A 86 -2.56 -3.07 -12.47
N ALA A 87 -2.46 -2.46 -11.28
CA ALA A 87 -3.47 -1.55 -10.73
C ALA A 87 -2.87 -0.71 -9.61
N PHE A 88 -3.48 0.44 -9.32
CA PHE A 88 -3.05 1.39 -8.31
C PHE A 88 -4.20 1.78 -7.37
N LEU A 89 -4.24 1.18 -6.18
CA LEU A 89 -5.13 1.62 -5.11
C LEU A 89 -4.59 2.93 -4.51
N THR A 90 -5.26 4.03 -4.83
CA THR A 90 -4.82 5.39 -4.50
C THR A 90 -5.89 6.19 -3.76
N HIS A 91 -5.45 7.19 -2.99
CA HIS A 91 -6.31 8.23 -2.43
C HIS A 91 -6.78 9.28 -3.46
N CYS A 92 -6.39 9.13 -4.73
CA CYS A 92 -6.72 10.03 -5.83
C CYS A 92 -6.17 11.46 -5.67
N GLY A 93 -5.07 11.64 -4.95
CA GLY A 93 -4.32 12.90 -4.98
C GLY A 93 -3.88 13.23 -6.41
N TRP A 94 -3.96 14.50 -6.79
CA TRP A 94 -3.84 14.92 -8.19
C TRP A 94 -2.55 14.45 -8.88
N ASN A 95 -1.41 14.55 -8.20
CA ASN A 95 -0.14 14.05 -8.73
C ASN A 95 -0.19 12.53 -8.94
N SER A 96 -0.65 11.76 -7.95
CA SER A 96 -0.77 10.31 -8.07
C SER A 96 -1.71 9.87 -9.19
N VAL A 97 -2.80 10.61 -9.44
CA VAL A 97 -3.71 10.35 -10.57
C VAL A 97 -3.00 10.59 -11.90
N LEU A 98 -2.29 11.72 -12.05
CA LEU A 98 -1.55 12.02 -13.27
C LEU A 98 -0.42 11.00 -13.54
N GLU A 99 0.25 10.54 -12.49
CA GLU A 99 1.29 9.51 -12.59
C GLU A 99 0.71 8.16 -13.02
N GLY A 100 -0.42 7.73 -12.42
CA GLY A 100 -1.10 6.49 -12.84
C GLY A 100 -1.60 6.56 -14.28
N LEU A 101 -2.20 7.69 -14.69
CA LEU A 101 -2.64 7.91 -16.08
C LEU A 101 -1.47 7.90 -17.06
N ARG A 102 -0.35 8.53 -16.71
CA ARG A 102 0.86 8.58 -17.55
C ARG A 102 1.40 7.18 -17.84
N GLU A 103 1.44 6.32 -16.83
CA GLU A 103 1.95 4.95 -16.97
C GLU A 103 0.86 3.96 -17.42
N GLY A 104 -0.38 4.42 -17.66
CA GLY A 104 -1.48 3.58 -18.14
C GLY A 104 -1.97 2.57 -17.10
N VAL A 105 -1.80 2.85 -15.82
CA VAL A 105 -2.19 1.97 -14.71
C VAL A 105 -3.62 2.27 -14.26
N PRO A 106 -4.55 1.29 -14.29
CA PRO A 106 -5.90 1.44 -13.75
C PRO A 106 -5.88 1.81 -12.26
N LEU A 107 -6.77 2.72 -11.85
CA LEU A 107 -6.94 3.18 -10.46
C LEU A 107 -8.07 2.40 -9.76
#